data_AF-A0A6J1WIF4-F1
#
_entry.id   AF-A0A6J1WIF4-F1
#
_cell.length_a   1.000
_cell.length_b   1.000
_cell.length_c   1.000
_cell.angle_alpha   90.00
_cell.angle_beta   90.00
_cell.angle_gamma   90.00
#
_symmetry.space_group_name_H-M   'P 1'
#
loop_
_entity.id
_entity.type
_entity.pdbx_description
1 polymer ?
#
loop_
_entity_poly.entity_id
_entity_poly.type
_entity_poly.pdbx_seq_one_letter_code
_entity_poly.pdbx_strand_id
1 'polypeptide(L)'
;HSPKEVMFLNEMEEILDVIEPAEFQKIMDPLFRQLAKCVSSPHFQVAERALYYWNNEYIMSLISDNATHILPIMFPSLYRNTKSHWNKTIHGLVYNALKLFMEINQKLFDECTQQYKQEKQKERERMLQREELWQQIEDRAATNPAYRTLVSPAPAASPAPASLLTDDGTPLAPGATPDLSYQRLEQESQEARKQGYNANKPLLRKKSELPADSTTVKALIEHKRADPFLPTPPDVNQC
;
A
#
# COMPACT_ATOMS: atom_id res chain seq x y z
N HIS A 1 3.66 -14.73 5.43
CA HIS A 1 4.04 -15.04 6.84
C HIS A 1 5.17 -14.10 7.17
N SER A 2 4.84 -12.90 7.65
CA SER A 2 5.73 -11.73 7.65
C SER A 2 7.11 -11.95 8.27
N PRO A 3 7.28 -12.72 9.37
CA PRO A 3 8.62 -13.03 9.90
C PRO A 3 9.52 -13.77 8.91
N LYS A 4 8.97 -14.69 8.10
CA LYS A 4 9.75 -15.42 7.10
C LYS A 4 10.14 -14.51 5.95
N GLU A 5 9.25 -13.60 5.54
CA GLU A 5 9.55 -12.61 4.50
C GLU A 5 10.71 -11.70 4.92
N VAL A 6 10.76 -11.28 6.19
CA VAL A 6 11.90 -10.52 6.73
C VAL A 6 13.19 -11.35 6.73
N MET A 7 13.13 -12.64 7.07
CA MET A 7 14.30 -13.53 7.01
C MET A 7 14.81 -13.71 5.57
N PHE A 8 13.91 -13.92 4.61
CA PHE A 8 14.28 -13.99 3.19
C PHE A 8 14.90 -12.69 2.67
N LEU A 9 14.34 -11.54 3.04
CA LEU A 9 14.94 -10.24 2.70
C LEU A 9 16.33 -10.07 3.33
N ASN A 10 16.59 -10.68 4.49
CA ASN A 10 17.91 -10.65 5.09
C ASN A 10 18.93 -11.47 4.30
N GLU A 11 18.59 -12.73 4.03
CA GLU A 11 19.43 -13.64 3.26
C GLU A 11 19.67 -13.13 1.82
N MET A 12 18.65 -12.54 1.19
CA MET A 12 18.78 -11.93 -0.12
C MET A 12 19.76 -10.75 -0.14
N GLU A 13 19.85 -9.96 0.94
CA GLU A 13 20.86 -8.89 1.02
C GLU A 13 22.27 -9.47 1.11
N GLU A 14 22.47 -10.49 1.95
CA GLU A 14 23.75 -11.17 2.11
C GLU A 14 24.22 -11.81 0.78
N ILE A 15 23.29 -12.33 -0.03
CA ILE A 15 23.60 -12.84 -1.37
C ILE A 15 24.00 -11.70 -2.31
N LEU A 16 23.26 -10.59 -2.29
CA LEU A 16 23.55 -9.43 -3.13
C LEU A 16 24.87 -8.75 -2.77
N ASP A 17 25.36 -8.86 -1.52
CA ASP A 17 26.67 -8.33 -1.12
C ASP A 17 27.86 -9.00 -1.81
N VAL A 18 27.69 -10.23 -2.27
CA VAL A 18 28.74 -11.01 -2.93
C VAL A 18 28.44 -11.33 -4.40
N ILE A 19 27.28 -10.87 -4.91
CA ILE A 19 26.88 -11.14 -6.29
C ILE A 19 27.76 -10.38 -7.27
N GLU A 20 28.17 -11.02 -8.36
CA GLU A 20 28.87 -10.32 -9.44
C GLU A 20 27.87 -9.52 -10.30
N PRO A 21 28.26 -8.35 -10.86
CA PRO A 21 27.36 -7.52 -11.68
C PRO A 21 26.71 -8.27 -12.85
N ALA A 22 27.44 -9.20 -13.48
CA ALA A 22 26.94 -10.00 -14.59
C ALA A 22 25.84 -11.00 -14.17
N GLU A 23 25.93 -11.55 -12.95
CA GLU A 23 24.91 -12.43 -12.39
C GLU A 23 23.69 -11.63 -11.91
N PHE A 24 23.92 -10.45 -11.35
CA PHE A 24 22.85 -9.53 -10.94
C PHE A 24 21.92 -9.16 -12.11
N GLN A 25 22.48 -8.84 -13.29
CA GLN A 25 21.70 -8.48 -14.47
C GLN A 25 20.71 -9.58 -14.91
N LYS A 26 21.00 -10.85 -14.63
CA LYS A 26 20.11 -11.97 -14.96
C LYS A 26 18.87 -12.03 -14.08
N ILE A 27 18.97 -11.50 -12.85
CA ILE A 27 17.94 -11.64 -11.82
C ILE A 27 17.30 -10.33 -11.37
N MET A 28 17.84 -9.17 -11.79
CA MET A 28 17.39 -7.85 -11.34
C MET A 28 15.89 -7.62 -11.60
N ASP A 29 15.36 -7.99 -12.77
CA ASP A 29 13.95 -7.78 -13.10
C ASP A 29 12.98 -8.52 -12.16
N PRO A 30 13.07 -9.86 -12.00
CA PRO A 30 12.20 -10.57 -11.07
C PRO A 30 12.45 -10.19 -9.60
N LEU A 31 13.70 -9.91 -9.23
CA LEU A 31 14.07 -9.48 -7.88
C LEU A 31 13.38 -8.15 -7.52
N PHE A 32 13.55 -7.12 -8.36
CA PHE A 32 12.99 -5.79 -8.07
C PHE A 32 11.47 -5.76 -8.22
N ARG A 33 10.86 -6.61 -9.04
CA ARG A 33 9.40 -6.82 -9.02
C ARG A 33 8.91 -7.37 -7.67
N GLN A 34 9.69 -8.23 -7.03
CA GLN A 34 9.36 -8.73 -5.70
C GLN A 34 9.64 -7.70 -4.61
N LEU A 35 10.77 -6.99 -4.67
CA LEU A 35 11.07 -5.88 -3.75
C LEU A 35 10.01 -4.79 -3.83
N ALA A 36 9.52 -4.44 -5.02
CA ALA A 36 8.43 -3.48 -5.20
C ALA A 36 7.17 -3.87 -4.42
N LYS A 37 6.84 -5.17 -4.35
CA LYS A 37 5.73 -5.67 -3.52
C LYS A 37 6.05 -5.60 -2.03
N CYS A 38 7.28 -5.93 -1.64
CA CYS A 38 7.72 -5.84 -0.23
C CYS A 38 7.69 -4.40 0.28
N VAL A 39 8.13 -3.44 -0.53
CA VAL A 39 8.07 -2.00 -0.24
C VAL A 39 6.61 -1.54 -0.08
N SER A 40 5.71 -1.99 -0.95
CA SER A 40 4.27 -1.70 -0.84
C SER A 40 3.53 -2.53 0.22
N SER A 41 4.23 -3.34 1.02
CA SER A 41 3.60 -4.14 2.06
C SER A 41 3.02 -3.25 3.16
N PRO A 42 1.78 -3.48 3.62
CA PRO A 42 1.23 -2.76 4.77
C PRO A 42 1.93 -3.14 6.09
N HIS A 43 2.69 -4.26 6.10
CA HIS A 43 3.41 -4.73 7.26
C HIS A 43 4.77 -4.01 7.37
N PHE A 44 4.85 -3.04 8.28
CA PHE A 44 6.00 -2.12 8.35
C PHE A 44 7.37 -2.82 8.42
N GLN A 45 7.52 -3.94 9.14
CA GLN A 45 8.83 -4.63 9.22
C GLN A 45 9.31 -5.17 7.87
N VAL A 46 8.38 -5.56 6.98
CA VAL A 46 8.72 -6.06 5.64
C VAL A 46 9.12 -4.89 4.75
N ALA A 47 8.34 -3.81 4.76
CA ALA A 47 8.63 -2.60 3.99
C ALA A 47 9.94 -1.93 4.44
N GLU A 48 10.15 -1.80 5.75
CA GLU A 48 11.38 -1.26 6.35
C GLU A 48 12.59 -2.08 5.95
N ARG A 49 12.53 -3.42 6.13
CA ARG A 49 13.65 -4.30 5.80
C ARG A 49 14.03 -4.24 4.32
N ALA A 50 13.03 -4.14 3.43
CA ALA A 50 13.26 -3.99 1.99
C ALA A 50 13.86 -2.62 1.65
N LEU A 51 13.37 -1.54 2.26
CA LEU A 51 13.88 -0.18 2.01
C LEU A 51 15.30 0.04 2.55
N TYR A 52 15.76 -0.77 3.51
CA TYR A 52 17.15 -0.70 3.97
C TYR A 52 18.19 -1.15 2.93
N TYR A 53 17.78 -1.80 1.84
CA TYR A 53 18.70 -2.10 0.73
C TYR A 53 19.30 -0.83 0.11
N TRP A 54 18.60 0.31 0.17
CA TRP A 54 19.11 1.60 -0.31
C TRP A 54 20.23 2.19 0.57
N ASN A 55 20.50 1.61 1.74
CA ASN A 55 21.61 2.03 2.60
C ASN A 55 22.89 1.23 2.33
N ASN A 56 22.78 0.13 1.59
CA ASN A 56 23.91 -0.71 1.24
C ASN A 56 24.62 -0.14 0.00
N GLU A 57 25.87 0.28 0.14
CA GLU A 57 26.63 0.96 -0.92
C GLU A 57 26.81 0.07 -2.15
N TYR A 58 27.05 -1.23 -1.97
CA TYR A 58 27.26 -2.14 -3.08
C TYR A 58 25.96 -2.37 -3.86
N ILE A 59 24.87 -2.68 -3.16
CA ILE A 59 23.54 -2.81 -3.79
C ILE A 59 23.15 -1.51 -4.51
N MET A 60 23.40 -0.36 -3.88
CA MET A 60 23.12 0.94 -4.47
C MET A 60 23.94 1.18 -5.75
N SER A 61 25.20 0.73 -5.80
CA SER A 61 26.02 0.79 -7.01
C SER A 61 25.45 -0.07 -8.15
N LEU A 62 25.00 -1.30 -7.85
CA LEU A 62 24.33 -2.18 -8.82
C LEU A 62 23.02 -1.56 -9.33
N ILE A 63 22.26 -0.91 -8.45
CA ILE A 63 21.04 -0.18 -8.81
C ILE A 63 21.36 0.98 -9.75
N SER A 64 22.40 1.76 -9.45
CA SER A 64 22.82 2.91 -10.24
C SER A 64 23.20 2.50 -11.67
N ASP A 65 24.01 1.45 -11.81
CA ASP A 65 24.47 0.98 -13.12
C ASP A 65 23.33 0.42 -14.00
N ASN A 66 22.24 -0.03 -13.38
CA ASN A 66 21.10 -0.65 -14.07
C ASN A 66 19.79 0.15 -13.90
N ALA A 67 19.90 1.46 -13.62
CA ALA A 67 18.76 2.31 -13.26
C ALA A 67 17.68 2.38 -14.34
N THR A 68 18.05 2.25 -15.62
CA THR A 68 17.12 2.23 -16.77
C THR A 68 16.09 1.09 -16.69
N HIS A 69 16.42 -0.02 -16.04
CA HIS A 69 15.53 -1.16 -15.83
C HIS A 69 14.87 -1.12 -14.45
N ILE A 70 15.64 -0.79 -13.41
CA ILE A 70 15.20 -0.89 -12.02
C ILE A 70 14.22 0.25 -11.66
N LEU A 71 14.50 1.48 -12.08
CA LEU A 71 13.69 2.64 -11.71
C LEU A 71 12.23 2.49 -12.17
N PRO A 72 11.93 2.15 -13.45
CA PRO A 72 10.53 1.97 -13.88
C PRO A 72 9.76 0.91 -13.10
N ILE A 73 10.44 -0.13 -12.58
CA ILE A 73 9.83 -1.20 -11.78
C ILE A 73 9.51 -0.71 -10.36
N MET A 74 10.44 0.02 -9.74
CA MET A 74 10.32 0.46 -8.35
C MET A 74 9.47 1.72 -8.18
N PHE A 75 9.45 2.60 -9.19
CA PHE A 75 8.83 3.91 -9.11
C PHE A 75 7.34 3.87 -8.71
N PRO A 76 6.48 3.02 -9.31
CA PRO A 76 5.06 2.97 -8.95
C PRO A 76 4.83 2.67 -7.46
N SER A 77 5.59 1.71 -6.91
CA SER A 77 5.49 1.29 -5.50
C SER A 77 5.96 2.38 -4.55
N LEU A 78 7.11 3.02 -4.85
CA LEU A 78 7.65 4.10 -4.04
C LEU A 78 6.72 5.33 -4.07
N TYR A 79 6.28 5.73 -5.26
CA TYR A 79 5.41 6.90 -5.42
C TYR A 79 4.06 6.73 -4.69
N ARG A 80 3.43 5.56 -4.80
CA ARG A 80 2.17 5.28 -4.07
C ARG A 80 2.35 5.42 -2.56
N ASN A 81 3.46 4.91 -2.03
CA ASN A 81 3.72 4.88 -0.60
C ASN A 81 3.98 6.27 0.01
N THR A 82 4.46 7.25 -0.77
CA THR A 82 4.62 8.65 -0.29
C THR A 82 3.31 9.27 0.22
N LYS A 83 2.15 8.77 -0.24
CA LYS A 83 0.84 9.27 0.15
C LYS A 83 0.09 8.40 1.15
N SER A 84 0.23 7.08 1.00
CA SER A 84 -0.72 6.11 1.54
C SER A 84 -0.17 5.22 2.64
N HIS A 85 1.15 5.20 2.85
CA HIS A 85 1.69 4.36 3.92
C HIS A 85 1.35 4.94 5.30
N TRP A 86 0.85 4.13 6.24
CA TRP A 86 0.40 4.62 7.56
C TRP A 86 1.56 4.96 8.51
N ASN A 87 2.73 4.35 8.30
CA ASN A 87 3.92 4.52 9.13
C ASN A 87 4.83 5.64 8.59
N LYS A 88 5.10 6.65 9.43
CA LYS A 88 5.95 7.80 9.11
C LYS A 88 7.43 7.46 8.85
N THR A 89 7.98 6.44 9.51
CA THR A 89 9.36 6.00 9.26
C THR A 89 9.51 5.48 7.84
N ILE A 90 8.52 4.70 7.38
CA ILE A 90 8.49 4.20 6.00
C ILE A 90 8.38 5.35 5.00
N HIS A 91 7.58 6.39 5.29
CA HIS A 91 7.58 7.60 4.45
C HIS A 91 8.97 8.19 4.29
N GLY A 92 9.70 8.38 5.39
CA GLY A 92 11.06 8.91 5.36
C GLY A 92 12.02 8.07 4.51
N LEU A 93 11.97 6.74 4.67
CA LEU A 93 12.78 5.81 3.87
C LEU A 93 12.42 5.84 2.38
N VAL A 94 11.12 5.92 2.05
CA VAL A 94 10.64 6.04 0.67
C VAL A 94 11.10 7.37 0.04
N TYR A 95 11.00 8.49 0.76
CA TYR A 95 11.49 9.78 0.27
C TYR A 95 13.01 9.78 0.05
N ASN A 96 13.77 9.16 0.95
CA ASN A 96 15.20 8.96 0.77
C ASN A 96 15.51 8.14 -0.50
N ALA A 97 14.81 7.02 -0.72
CA ALA A 97 14.98 6.20 -1.91
C ALA A 97 14.62 6.95 -3.21
N LEU A 98 13.52 7.72 -3.21
CA LEU A 98 13.14 8.56 -4.35
C LEU A 98 14.18 9.65 -4.64
N LYS A 99 14.77 10.25 -3.60
CA LYS A 99 15.86 11.23 -3.74
C LYS A 99 17.07 10.60 -4.44
N LEU A 100 17.54 9.45 -3.96
CA LEU A 100 18.68 8.73 -4.56
C LEU A 100 18.43 8.39 -6.03
N PHE A 101 17.21 7.96 -6.36
CA PHE A 101 16.84 7.69 -7.75
C PHE A 101 16.85 8.94 -8.64
N MET A 102 16.44 10.10 -8.12
CA MET A 102 16.52 11.36 -8.84
C MET A 102 17.96 11.81 -9.04
N GLU A 103 18.83 11.60 -8.04
CA GLU A 103 20.27 11.88 -8.13
C GLU A 103 20.97 11.01 -9.17
N ILE A 104 20.57 9.74 -9.32
CA ILE A 104 21.12 8.83 -10.35
C ILE A 104 20.77 9.30 -11.76
N ASN A 105 19.48 9.55 -12.03
CA ASN A 105 19.05 9.94 -13.37
C ASN A 105 17.74 10.75 -13.32
N GLN A 106 17.89 12.06 -13.23
CA GLN A 106 16.77 13.00 -13.17
C GLN A 106 15.84 12.87 -14.39
N LYS A 107 16.39 12.77 -15.60
CA LYS A 107 15.57 12.67 -16.82
C LYS A 107 14.68 11.43 -16.80
N LEU A 108 15.24 10.28 -16.44
CA LEU A 108 14.49 9.03 -16.35
C LEU A 108 13.45 9.09 -15.22
N PHE A 109 13.78 9.73 -14.09
CA PHE A 109 12.84 9.96 -13.00
C PHE A 109 11.62 10.78 -13.44
N ASP A 110 11.84 11.85 -14.20
CA ASP A 110 10.77 12.68 -14.74
C ASP A 110 9.91 11.90 -15.76
N GLU A 111 10.53 11.10 -16.62
CA GLU A 111 9.84 10.22 -17.56
C GLU A 111 8.94 9.20 -16.83
N CYS A 112 9.45 8.52 -15.80
CA CYS A 112 8.66 7.61 -14.98
C CYS A 112 7.52 8.32 -14.25
N THR A 113 7.76 9.54 -13.75
CA THR A 113 6.72 10.36 -13.12
C THR A 113 5.59 10.68 -14.11
N GLN A 114 5.93 11.03 -15.35
CA GLN A 114 4.96 11.32 -16.39
C GLN A 114 4.19 10.06 -16.81
N GLN A 115 4.89 8.95 -17.07
CA GLN A 115 4.28 7.67 -17.43
C GLN A 115 3.30 7.20 -16.35
N TYR A 116 3.68 7.26 -15.07
CA TYR A 116 2.81 6.89 -13.96
C TYR A 116 1.52 7.73 -13.93
N LYS A 117 1.62 9.04 -14.15
CA LYS A 117 0.44 9.94 -14.22
C LYS A 117 -0.47 9.57 -15.40
N GLN A 118 0.11 9.30 -16.58
CA GLN A 118 -0.65 8.90 -17.76
C GLN A 118 -1.34 7.55 -17.56
N GLU A 119 -0.64 6.55 -17.00
CA GLU A 119 -1.21 5.24 -16.71
C GLU A 119 -2.37 5.33 -15.72
N LYS A 120 -2.25 6.15 -14.67
CA LYS A 120 -3.33 6.39 -13.71
C LYS A 120 -4.55 7.04 -14.33
N GLN A 121 -4.34 8.00 -15.24
CA GLN A 121 -5.44 8.61 -15.98
C GLN A 121 -6.12 7.59 -16.91
N LYS A 122 -5.34 6.81 -17.66
CA LYS A 122 -5.86 5.77 -18.55
C LYS A 122 -6.57 4.63 -17.79
N GLU A 123 -6.14 4.33 -16.57
CA GLU A 123 -6.81 3.38 -15.68
C GLU A 123 -8.18 3.91 -15.23
N ARG A 124 -8.25 5.20 -14.86
CA ARG A 124 -9.51 5.87 -14.52
C ARG A 124 -10.49 5.88 -15.69
N GLU A 125 -10.04 6.24 -16.89
CA GLU A 125 -10.87 6.22 -18.09
C GLU A 125 -11.40 4.81 -18.40
N ARG A 126 -10.58 3.77 -18.25
CA ARG A 126 -11.01 2.38 -18.39
C ARG A 126 -12.05 1.96 -17.35
N MET A 127 -11.94 2.45 -16.12
CA MET A 127 -12.96 2.19 -15.08
C MET A 127 -14.28 2.88 -15.40
N LEU A 128 -14.25 4.14 -15.86
CA LEU A 128 -15.45 4.87 -16.28
C LEU A 128 -16.13 4.21 -17.48
N GLN A 129 -15.37 3.79 -18.49
CA GLN A 129 -15.90 3.05 -19.64
C GLN A 129 -16.54 1.72 -19.22
N ARG A 130 -15.92 1.02 -18.26
CA ARG A 130 -16.47 -0.21 -17.70
C ARG A 130 -17.80 0.05 -16.99
N GLU A 131 -17.87 1.10 -16.18
CA GLU A 131 -19.10 1.51 -15.47
C GLU A 131 -20.22 1.88 -16.45
N GLU A 132 -19.91 2.64 -17.50
CA GLU A 132 -20.86 2.98 -18.56
C GLU A 132 -21.39 1.74 -19.28
N LEU A 133 -20.51 0.78 -19.62
CA LEU A 133 -20.93 -0.49 -20.22
C LEU A 133 -21.82 -1.31 -19.27
N TRP A 134 -21.50 -1.35 -17.98
CA TRP A 134 -22.34 -2.01 -16.98
C TRP A 134 -23.71 -1.36 -16.84
N GLN A 135 -23.77 -0.02 -16.85
CA GLN A 135 -25.04 0.71 -16.80
C GLN A 135 -25.91 0.39 -18.02
N GLN A 136 -25.33 0.35 -19.22
CA GLN A 136 -26.06 -0.03 -20.42
C GLN A 136 -26.59 -1.47 -20.36
N ILE A 137 -25.83 -2.40 -19.75
CA ILE A 137 -26.29 -3.78 -19.54
C ILE A 137 -27.46 -3.80 -18.56
N GLU A 138 -27.37 -3.07 -17.45
CA GLU A 138 -28.43 -2.98 -16.44
C GLU A 138 -29.71 -2.35 -17.01
N ASP A 139 -29.59 -1.24 -17.74
CA ASP A 139 -30.72 -0.57 -18.40
C ASP A 139 -31.42 -1.50 -19.39
N ARG A 140 -30.64 -2.24 -20.20
CA ARG A 140 -31.19 -3.25 -21.13
C ARG A 140 -31.84 -4.40 -20.38
N ALA A 141 -31.22 -4.90 -19.32
CA ALA A 141 -31.81 -5.95 -18.49
C ALA A 141 -33.13 -5.50 -17.87
N ALA A 142 -33.23 -4.24 -17.41
CA ALA A 142 -34.44 -3.67 -16.81
C ALA A 142 -35.65 -3.62 -17.75
N THR A 143 -35.42 -3.56 -19.07
CA THR A 143 -36.50 -3.63 -20.07
C THR A 143 -37.07 -5.05 -20.25
N ASN A 144 -36.39 -6.09 -19.77
CA ASN A 144 -36.84 -7.47 -19.89
C ASN A 144 -38.06 -7.72 -18.97
N PRO A 145 -39.20 -8.23 -19.49
CA PRO A 145 -40.37 -8.54 -18.68
C PRO A 145 -40.09 -9.47 -17.49
N ALA A 146 -39.09 -10.36 -17.60
CA ALA A 146 -38.67 -11.27 -16.54
C ALA A 146 -37.77 -10.61 -15.47
N TYR A 147 -37.27 -9.39 -15.71
CA TYR A 147 -36.37 -8.68 -14.79
C TYR A 147 -37.03 -8.39 -13.44
N ARG A 148 -38.28 -7.90 -13.46
CA ARG A 148 -39.05 -7.64 -12.22
C ARG A 148 -39.29 -8.89 -11.38
N THR A 149 -39.42 -10.05 -12.02
CA THR A 149 -39.65 -11.32 -11.33
C THR A 149 -38.38 -11.82 -10.63
N LEU A 150 -37.21 -11.56 -11.23
CA LEU A 150 -35.90 -11.93 -10.69
C LEU A 150 -35.35 -10.93 -9.65
N VAL A 151 -35.70 -9.65 -9.77
CA VAL A 151 -35.25 -8.55 -8.89
C VAL A 151 -36.26 -8.27 -7.76
N SER A 152 -37.32 -9.08 -7.63
CA SER A 152 -38.30 -8.93 -6.56
C SER A 152 -37.62 -8.97 -5.18
N PRO A 153 -37.86 -7.99 -4.29
CA PRO A 153 -37.10 -7.85 -3.06
C PRO A 153 -37.48 -8.97 -2.08
N ALA A 154 -36.50 -9.80 -1.71
CA ALA A 154 -36.50 -10.35 -0.36
C ALA A 154 -36.48 -9.16 0.63
N PRO A 155 -37.17 -9.25 1.79
CA PRO A 155 -37.41 -8.09 2.64
C PRO A 155 -36.08 -7.47 3.11
N ALA A 156 -35.87 -6.24 2.66
CA ALA A 156 -34.99 -5.19 3.18
C ALA A 156 -33.65 -5.61 3.81
N ALA A 157 -32.62 -5.72 2.97
CA ALA A 157 -31.34 -5.09 3.28
C ALA A 157 -31.03 -4.15 2.12
N SER A 158 -31.14 -2.84 2.36
CA SER A 158 -30.85 -1.80 1.37
C SER A 158 -29.47 -2.04 0.74
N PRO A 159 -29.32 -2.05 -0.60
CA PRO A 159 -28.00 -1.94 -1.18
C PRO A 159 -27.56 -0.50 -0.89
N ALA A 160 -26.63 -0.33 0.04
CA ALA A 160 -25.88 0.91 0.12
C ALA A 160 -25.31 1.19 -1.28
N PRO A 161 -25.25 2.47 -1.72
CA PRO A 161 -24.60 2.78 -2.98
C PRO A 161 -23.23 2.12 -2.96
N ALA A 162 -22.88 1.40 -4.04
CA ALA A 162 -21.56 0.87 -4.22
C ALA A 162 -20.62 2.07 -4.33
N SER A 163 -20.22 2.62 -3.18
CA SER A 163 -19.11 3.52 -3.08
C SER A 163 -17.98 2.85 -3.83
N LEU A 164 -17.36 3.60 -4.74
CA LEU A 164 -16.09 3.28 -5.37
C LEU A 164 -15.05 3.03 -4.27
N LEU A 165 -15.07 1.84 -3.68
CA LEU A 165 -14.06 1.36 -2.77
C LEU A 165 -12.94 0.84 -3.66
N THR A 166 -12.06 1.76 -4.06
CA THR A 166 -10.65 1.39 -4.09
C THR A 166 -10.28 0.90 -2.69
N ASP A 167 -9.36 -0.06 -2.61
CA ASP A 167 -8.75 -0.72 -1.43
C ASP A 167 -8.30 0.20 -0.26
N ASP A 168 -8.60 1.49 -0.27
CA ASP A 168 -8.22 2.45 0.77
C ASP A 168 -9.26 3.56 1.08
N GLY A 169 -10.52 3.46 0.60
CA GLY A 169 -11.66 4.25 1.11
C GLY A 169 -11.53 5.78 1.11
N THR A 170 -10.53 6.37 0.45
CA THR A 170 -10.34 7.83 0.36
C THR A 170 -10.70 8.31 -1.03
N PRO A 171 -11.65 9.26 -1.17
CA PRO A 171 -11.76 10.03 -2.40
C PRO A 171 -10.41 10.73 -2.59
N LEU A 172 -9.70 10.40 -3.67
CA LEU A 172 -8.51 11.16 -4.02
C LEU A 172 -8.99 12.57 -4.39
N ALA A 173 -8.93 13.50 -3.43
CA ALA A 173 -9.20 14.90 -3.69
C ALA A 173 -8.38 15.31 -4.94
N PRO A 174 -9.00 16.02 -5.90
CA PRO A 174 -8.26 16.50 -7.06
C PRO A 174 -7.21 17.49 -6.55
N GLY A 175 -5.91 17.19 -6.75
CA GLY A 175 -4.91 18.26 -6.80
C GLY A 175 -3.64 18.14 -5.94
N ALA A 176 -3.42 17.12 -5.13
CA ALA A 176 -2.11 16.96 -4.49
C ALA A 176 -1.32 15.81 -5.13
N THR A 177 -0.84 15.97 -6.37
CA THR A 177 0.37 15.21 -6.74
C THR A 177 1.45 15.60 -5.74
N PRO A 178 2.13 14.65 -5.07
CA PRO A 178 3.26 15.00 -4.22
C PRO A 178 4.20 15.78 -5.11
N ASP A 179 4.57 16.97 -4.66
CA ASP A 179 5.62 17.73 -5.34
C ASP A 179 6.91 16.95 -5.13
N LEU A 180 7.32 16.19 -6.14
CA LEU A 180 8.59 15.49 -6.17
C LEU A 180 9.68 16.42 -6.68
N SER A 181 9.67 17.69 -6.29
CA SER A 181 10.82 18.55 -6.51
C SER A 181 11.98 18.04 -5.67
N TYR A 182 13.20 18.14 -6.20
CA TYR A 182 14.40 17.73 -5.48
C TYR A 182 14.49 18.35 -4.07
N GLN A 183 14.16 19.64 -3.95
CA GLN A 183 14.14 20.37 -2.68
C GLN A 183 13.17 19.77 -1.66
N ARG A 184 11.98 19.35 -2.11
CA ARG A 184 10.99 18.72 -1.23
C ARG A 184 11.39 17.31 -0.82
N LEU A 185 11.90 16.50 -1.76
CA LEU A 185 12.46 15.19 -1.43
C LEU A 185 13.58 15.30 -0.41
N GLU A 186 14.44 16.31 -0.55
CA GLU A 186 15.52 16.60 0.38
C GLU A 186 15.02 17.04 1.75
N GLN A 187 14.04 17.94 1.82
CA GLN A 187 13.44 18.39 3.08
C GLN A 187 12.78 17.23 3.84
N GLU A 188 11.91 16.45 3.19
CA GLU A 188 11.19 15.32 3.79
C GLU A 188 12.17 14.24 4.28
N SER A 189 13.24 13.97 3.50
CA SER A 189 14.29 13.04 3.89
C SER A 189 15.06 13.53 5.13
N GLN A 190 15.40 14.83 5.20
CA GLN A 190 16.10 15.40 6.36
C GLN A 190 15.22 15.45 7.62
N GLU A 191 13.93 15.76 7.49
CA GLU A 191 12.98 15.75 8.59
C GLU A 191 12.81 14.34 9.18
N ALA A 192 12.77 13.32 8.32
CA ALA A 192 12.75 11.92 8.76
C ALA A 192 14.02 11.53 9.53
N ARG A 193 15.21 11.99 9.08
CA ARG A 193 16.49 11.71 9.77
C ARG A 193 16.60 12.36 11.15
N LYS A 194 15.98 13.53 11.36
CA LYS A 194 15.99 14.25 12.64
C LYS A 194 15.14 13.58 13.73
N GLN A 195 14.18 12.74 13.37
CA GLN A 195 13.29 12.04 14.30
C GLN A 195 13.90 10.76 14.91
N GLY A 196 15.24 10.72 15.01
CA GLY A 196 16.06 9.59 15.42
C GLY A 196 15.40 8.59 16.38
N TYR A 197 15.48 7.32 15.98
CA TYR A 197 15.04 6.13 16.69
C TYR A 197 15.52 6.13 18.16
N ASN A 198 14.58 6.07 19.11
CA ASN A 198 14.90 5.81 20.52
C ASN A 198 15.18 4.31 20.69
N ALA A 199 16.45 3.91 20.56
CA ALA A 199 16.90 2.52 20.68
C ALA A 199 16.55 1.83 22.01
N ASN A 200 16.18 2.60 23.05
CA ASN A 200 15.87 2.11 24.39
C ASN A 200 14.39 1.85 24.67
N LYS A 201 13.47 1.99 23.69
CA LYS A 201 12.07 1.65 23.91
C LYS A 201 11.81 0.19 23.51
N PRO A 202 11.36 -0.68 24.45
CA PRO A 202 10.89 -2.01 24.08
C PRO A 202 9.79 -1.91 23.03
N LEU A 203 9.78 -2.84 22.07
CA LEU A 203 8.72 -2.98 21.08
C LEU A 203 7.41 -3.35 21.77
N LEU A 204 6.75 -2.38 22.39
CA LEU A 204 5.38 -2.55 22.86
C LEU A 204 4.49 -2.63 21.63
N ARG A 205 3.98 -3.83 21.38
CA ARG A 205 2.90 -4.13 20.43
C ARG A 205 1.69 -3.26 20.80
N LYS A 206 1.63 -2.04 20.27
CA LYS A 206 0.38 -1.26 20.27
C LYS A 206 -0.61 -2.06 19.44
N LYS A 207 -1.64 -2.60 20.09
CA LYS A 207 -2.83 -3.09 19.39
C LYS A 207 -3.32 -1.93 18.52
N SER A 208 -3.60 -2.20 17.25
CA SER A 208 -4.17 -1.23 16.34
C SER A 208 -5.50 -0.74 16.91
N GLU A 209 -5.53 0.46 17.44
CA GLU A 209 -6.80 1.17 17.67
C GLU A 209 -7.24 1.71 16.32
N LEU A 210 -7.91 0.84 15.55
CA LEU A 210 -8.70 1.29 14.42
C LEU A 210 -9.71 2.32 14.94
N PRO A 211 -9.97 3.42 14.22
CA PRO A 211 -11.05 4.34 14.58
C PRO A 211 -12.32 3.51 14.79
N ALA A 212 -12.85 3.54 16.01
CA ALA A 212 -14.03 2.77 16.33
C ALA A 212 -15.18 3.35 15.48
N ASP A 213 -15.65 2.57 14.52
CA ASP A 213 -16.76 2.94 13.67
C ASP A 213 -17.98 3.26 14.56
N SER A 214 -18.52 4.48 14.44
CA SER A 214 -19.57 4.98 15.32
C SER A 214 -20.83 4.12 15.22
N THR A 215 -21.10 3.53 14.05
CA THR A 215 -22.19 2.56 13.86
C THR A 215 -21.93 1.25 14.59
N THR A 216 -20.69 0.75 14.56
CA THR A 216 -20.31 -0.45 15.31
C THR A 216 -20.39 -0.23 16.83
N VAL A 217 -19.93 0.92 17.33
CA VAL A 217 -20.03 1.27 18.76
C VAL A 217 -21.48 1.39 19.20
N LYS A 218 -22.34 2.05 18.42
CA LYS A 218 -23.78 2.11 18.70
C LYS A 218 -24.43 0.73 18.69
N ALA A 219 -24.12 -0.11 17.70
CA ALA A 219 -24.66 -1.45 17.61
C ALA A 219 -24.27 -2.31 18.82
N LEU A 220 -23.03 -2.19 19.32
CA LEU A 220 -22.58 -2.89 20.53
C LEU A 220 -23.24 -2.36 21.80
N ILE A 221 -23.51 -1.06 21.89
CA ILE A 221 -24.21 -0.43 23.03
C ILE A 221 -25.70 -0.79 23.03
N GLU A 222 -26.32 -0.81 21.85
CA GLU A 222 -27.75 -1.07 21.67
C GLU A 222 -28.08 -2.57 21.67
N HIS A 223 -27.07 -3.44 21.50
CA HIS A 223 -27.24 -4.88 21.53
C HIS A 223 -27.56 -5.39 22.95
N LYS A 224 -28.85 -5.57 23.23
CA LYS A 224 -29.33 -6.37 24.35
C LYS A 224 -29.37 -7.84 23.95
N ARG A 225 -28.65 -8.71 24.66
CA ARG A 225 -28.82 -10.17 24.53
C ARG A 225 -30.28 -10.54 24.75
N ALA A 226 -30.85 -11.35 23.86
CA ALA A 226 -32.20 -11.88 24.00
C ALA A 226 -32.22 -13.10 24.92
N ASP A 227 -31.91 -12.93 26.21
CA ASP A 227 -31.84 -14.06 27.14
C ASP A 227 -32.60 -13.83 28.45
N PRO A 228 -33.89 -14.18 28.51
CA PRO A 228 -34.49 -14.69 29.74
C PRO A 228 -34.14 -16.17 29.99
N PHE A 229 -33.53 -16.88 29.02
CA PHE A 229 -33.41 -18.34 29.04
C PHE A 229 -32.00 -18.93 28.83
N LEU A 230 -30.94 -18.12 28.70
CA LEU A 230 -29.57 -18.65 28.73
C LEU A 230 -28.83 -18.18 30.00
N PRO A 231 -28.97 -18.91 31.13
CA PRO A 231 -28.14 -18.70 32.30
C PRO A 231 -26.67 -18.99 31.95
N THR A 232 -25.80 -18.01 32.19
CA THR A 232 -24.35 -18.20 32.13
C THR A 232 -23.90 -19.12 33.26
N PRO A 233 -23.16 -20.21 33.00
CA PRO A 233 -22.59 -21.03 34.06
C PRO A 233 -21.56 -20.24 34.89
N PRO A 234 -21.37 -20.57 36.17
CA PRO A 234 -20.52 -19.80 37.06
C PRO A 234 -19.04 -19.85 36.65
N ASP A 235 -18.33 -18.77 36.98
CA ASP A 235 -16.93 -18.54 36.66
C ASP A 235 -16.03 -19.56 37.39
N VAL A 236 -15.21 -20.29 36.63
CA VAL A 236 -14.37 -21.39 37.13
C VAL A 236 -13.10 -20.89 37.85
N ASN A 237 -12.88 -19.57 37.94
CA ASN A 237 -11.71 -18.99 38.59
C ASN A 237 -11.97 -18.43 40.01
N GLN A 238 -13.00 -18.91 40.71
CA GLN A 238 -13.16 -18.67 42.16
C GLN A 238 -13.14 -19.98 42.97
N CYS A 239 -12.08 -20.76 42.79
CA CYS A 239 -11.58 -21.72 43.77
C CYS A 239 -10.06 -21.56 43.88
#